data_AF-A0A3C1Z6U8-F1
#
_entry.id   AF-A0A3C1Z6U8-F1
#
_cell.length_a   1.000
_cell.length_b   1.000
_cell.length_c   1.000
_cell.angle_alpha   90.00
_cell.angle_beta   90.00
_cell.angle_gamma   90.00
#
_symmetry.space_group_name_H-M   'P 1'
#
loop_
_entity.id
_entity.type
_entity.pdbx_description
1 polymer ?
#
loop_
_entity_poly.entity_id
_entity_poly.type
_entity_poly.pdbx_seq_one_letter_code
_entity_poly.pdbx_strand_id
1 'polypeptide(L)'
;MRKLIRIVLGVCSLAATPALAGEKGLMHCFAFTVIESATDADWAAFKKATDDMPKKNPAVKKVWHGKLRAPLTQFRGDAETRKKITKDATNVTGTFDILRRQHGVCMLMENEGS
;
A
#
# COMPACT_ATOMS: atom_id res chain seq x y z
N MET A 1 -7.04 41.09 -38.73
CA MET A 1 -6.04 41.21 -37.64
C MET A 1 -6.61 41.00 -36.22
N ARG A 2 -7.85 41.38 -35.90
CA ARG A 2 -8.45 41.15 -34.55
C ARG A 2 -8.78 39.68 -34.18
N LYS A 3 -8.87 38.77 -35.16
CA LYS A 3 -9.16 37.34 -34.91
C LYS A 3 -7.94 36.51 -34.53
N LEU A 4 -6.72 36.97 -34.84
CA LEU A 4 -5.46 36.27 -34.52
C LEU A 4 -5.01 36.47 -33.06
N ILE A 5 -5.48 37.54 -32.40
CA ILE A 5 -5.13 37.84 -31.00
C ILE A 5 -5.82 36.88 -30.02
N ARG A 6 -6.97 36.30 -30.39
CA ARG A 6 -7.71 35.38 -29.51
C ARG A 6 -7.12 33.97 -29.43
N ILE A 7 -6.25 33.59 -30.36
CA ILE A 7 -5.68 32.23 -30.39
C ILE A 7 -4.44 32.11 -29.50
N VAL A 8 -3.67 33.20 -29.33
CA VAL A 8 -2.43 33.18 -28.55
C VAL A 8 -2.69 33.17 -27.03
N LEU A 9 -3.81 33.73 -26.57
CA LEU A 9 -4.12 33.80 -25.13
C LEU A 9 -4.77 32.53 -24.57
N GLY A 10 -5.32 31.65 -25.42
CA GLY A 10 -5.98 30.40 -24.98
C GLY A 10 -5.04 29.20 -24.81
N VAL A 11 -3.83 29.26 -25.40
CA VAL A 11 -2.87 28.13 -25.40
C VAL A 11 -1.95 28.14 -24.16
N CYS A 12 -1.82 29.28 -23.47
CA CYS A 12 -0.88 29.43 -22.36
C CYS A 12 -1.45 28.96 -20.99
N SER A 13 -2.73 28.60 -20.90
CA SER A 13 -3.38 28.24 -19.64
C SER A 13 -3.31 26.75 -19.28
N LEU A 14 -2.82 25.88 -20.19
CA LEU A 14 -2.70 24.43 -19.92
C LEU A 14 -1.32 24.02 -19.38
N ALA A 15 -0.36 24.94 -19.24
CA ALA A 15 1.00 24.64 -18.80
C ALA A 15 1.23 24.76 -17.27
N ALA A 16 0.17 25.00 -16.49
CA ALA A 16 0.25 25.09 -15.03
C ALA A 16 -0.44 23.90 -14.35
N THR A 17 -0.11 22.67 -14.74
CA THR A 17 -0.27 21.55 -13.82
C THR A 17 0.83 21.67 -12.77
N PRO A 18 0.54 21.95 -11.49
CA PRO A 18 1.56 21.83 -10.47
C PRO A 18 2.01 20.37 -10.49
N ALA A 19 3.32 20.17 -10.68
CA ALA A 19 3.99 18.91 -10.49
C ALA A 19 3.91 18.48 -9.01
N LEU A 20 2.72 18.10 -8.54
CA LEU A 20 2.51 17.39 -7.28
C LEU A 20 2.56 15.88 -7.55
N ALA A 21 3.57 15.44 -8.30
CA ALA A 21 3.81 14.03 -8.55
C ALA A 21 5.14 13.65 -7.89
N GLY A 22 5.07 13.37 -6.58
CA GLY A 22 6.20 12.86 -5.82
C GLY A 22 6.22 13.33 -4.36
N GLU A 23 5.13 13.11 -3.60
CA GLU A 23 5.31 13.03 -2.14
C GLU A 23 6.38 11.96 -1.89
N LYS A 24 7.56 12.35 -1.40
CA LYS A 24 8.67 11.45 -1.06
C LYS A 24 8.26 10.60 0.13
N GLY A 25 7.52 9.52 -0.12
CA GLY A 25 7.05 8.63 0.92
C GLY A 25 7.06 7.18 0.47
N LEU A 26 7.28 6.29 1.44
CA LEU A 26 7.21 4.85 1.26
C LEU A 26 5.77 4.39 1.47
N MET A 27 5.25 3.57 0.57
CA MET A 27 3.98 2.89 0.78
C MET A 27 4.24 1.53 1.44
N HIS A 28 3.93 1.41 2.72
CA HIS A 28 3.97 0.13 3.42
C HIS A 28 2.60 -0.54 3.36
N CYS A 29 2.50 -1.65 2.62
CA CYS A 29 1.26 -2.41 2.51
C CYS A 29 1.43 -3.82 3.07
N PHE A 30 0.45 -4.29 3.83
CA PHE A 30 0.35 -5.69 4.25
C PHE A 30 -1.07 -6.22 4.02
N ALA A 31 -1.15 -7.51 3.70
CA ALA A 31 -2.40 -8.21 3.44
C ALA A 31 -2.57 -9.36 4.43
N PHE A 32 -3.80 -9.58 4.88
CA PHE A 32 -4.11 -10.54 5.92
C PHE A 32 -5.48 -11.20 5.72
N THR A 33 -5.74 -12.22 6.51
CA THR A 33 -7.03 -12.91 6.60
C THR A 33 -7.46 -12.83 8.05
N VAL A 34 -8.75 -12.56 8.27
CA VAL A 34 -9.31 -12.51 9.61
C VAL A 34 -9.29 -13.92 10.20
N ILE A 35 -8.89 -14.06 11.46
CA ILE A 35 -8.92 -15.36 12.15
C ILE A 35 -10.38 -15.72 12.48
N GLU A 36 -10.69 -17.01 12.52
CA GLU A 36 -12.08 -17.48 12.70
C GLU A 36 -12.70 -17.02 14.03
N SER A 37 -11.86 -16.80 15.05
CA SER A 37 -12.30 -16.37 16.38
C SER A 37 -12.46 -14.85 16.52
N ALA A 38 -12.19 -14.05 15.49
CA ALA A 38 -12.29 -12.60 15.59
C ALA A 38 -13.76 -12.16 15.62
N THR A 39 -14.10 -11.32 16.59
CA THR A 39 -15.44 -10.74 16.71
C THR A 39 -15.56 -9.43 15.92
N ASP A 40 -16.81 -8.97 15.73
CA ASP A 40 -17.07 -7.65 15.14
C ASP A 40 -16.46 -6.51 15.98
N ALA A 41 -16.38 -6.69 17.30
CA ALA A 41 -15.75 -5.74 18.21
C ALA A 41 -14.23 -5.68 17.98
N ASP A 42 -13.58 -6.83 17.80
CA ASP A 42 -12.15 -6.89 17.44
C ASP A 42 -11.90 -6.18 16.11
N TRP A 43 -12.81 -6.36 15.15
CA TRP A 43 -12.70 -5.70 13.85
C TRP A 43 -12.89 -4.20 13.94
N ALA A 44 -13.86 -3.73 14.72
CA ALA A 44 -14.06 -2.30 14.98
C ALA A 44 -12.85 -1.69 15.69
N ALA A 45 -12.30 -2.38 16.69
CA ALA A 45 -11.10 -1.96 17.40
C ALA A 45 -9.88 -1.87 16.48
N PHE A 46 -9.67 -2.87 15.61
CA PHE A 46 -8.59 -2.90 14.63
C PHE A 46 -8.67 -1.72 13.65
N LYS A 47 -9.84 -1.48 13.06
CA LYS A 47 -10.06 -0.35 12.14
C LYS A 47 -9.76 0.97 12.83
N LYS A 48 -10.31 1.17 14.03
CA LYS A 48 -10.06 2.37 14.83
C LYS A 48 -8.58 2.56 15.13
N ALA A 49 -7.88 1.50 15.56
CA ALA A 49 -6.46 1.56 15.85
C ALA A 49 -5.63 1.93 14.61
N THR A 50 -6.02 1.39 13.45
CA THR A 50 -5.39 1.63 12.15
C THR A 50 -5.63 3.05 11.67
N ASP A 51 -6.85 3.58 11.80
CA ASP A 51 -7.21 4.97 11.47
C ASP A 51 -6.53 5.99 12.39
N ASP A 52 -6.24 5.61 13.64
CA ASP A 52 -5.54 6.46 14.60
C ASP A 52 -4.00 6.44 14.42
N MET A 53 -3.45 5.61 13.54
CA MET A 53 -2.00 5.52 13.31
C MET A 53 -1.34 6.86 12.95
N PRO A 54 -1.88 7.70 12.03
CA PRO A 54 -1.29 9.00 11.73
C PRO A 54 -1.24 9.96 12.92
N LYS A 55 -2.14 9.79 13.89
CA LYS A 55 -2.15 10.62 15.11
C LYS A 55 -1.13 10.14 16.14
N LYS A 56 -0.83 8.84 16.15
CA LYS A 56 0.04 8.20 17.14
C LYS A 56 1.49 8.06 16.66
N ASN A 57 1.70 8.01 15.35
CA ASN A 57 3.01 7.91 14.73
C ASN A 57 3.15 9.00 13.64
N PRO A 58 3.94 10.06 13.87
CA PRO A 58 4.08 11.16 12.93
C PRO A 58 4.74 10.76 11.60
N ALA A 59 5.45 9.63 11.56
CA ALA A 59 6.00 9.09 10.32
C ALA A 59 4.90 8.58 9.38
N VAL A 60 3.74 8.17 9.91
CA VAL A 60 2.59 7.72 9.11
C VAL A 60 1.74 8.94 8.76
N LYS A 61 1.60 9.22 7.46
CA LYS A 61 0.83 10.38 6.97
C LYS A 61 -0.60 10.04 6.64
N LYS A 62 -0.82 8.88 6.03
CA LYS A 62 -2.13 8.44 5.55
C LYS A 62 -2.22 6.93 5.71
N VAL A 63 -3.42 6.44 5.97
CA VAL A 63 -3.72 5.01 6.08
C VAL A 63 -4.96 4.69 5.27
N TRP A 64 -4.94 3.54 4.61
CA TRP A 64 -6.07 2.94 3.92
C TRP A 64 -6.19 1.49 4.37
N HIS A 65 -7.38 1.04 4.71
CA HIS A 65 -7.63 -0.36 5.04
C HIS A 65 -8.97 -0.82 4.47
N GLY A 66 -9.09 -2.13 4.23
CA GLY A 66 -10.34 -2.70 3.77
C GLY A 66 -10.22 -4.09 3.18
N LYS A 67 -11.35 -4.57 2.65
CA LYS A 67 -11.42 -5.82 1.90
C LYS A 67 -10.79 -5.64 0.53
N LEU A 68 -9.95 -6.58 0.12
CA LEU A 68 -9.32 -6.57 -1.19
C LEU A 68 -10.36 -6.87 -2.28
N ARG A 69 -10.18 -6.26 -3.46
CA ARG A 69 -11.02 -6.52 -4.65
C ARG A 69 -11.02 -8.01 -5.04
N ALA A 70 -9.88 -8.68 -4.87
CA ALA A 70 -9.72 -10.11 -5.04
C ALA A 70 -8.73 -10.64 -3.99
N PRO A 71 -8.81 -11.92 -3.58
CA PRO A 71 -7.86 -12.49 -2.64
C PRO A 71 -6.42 -12.43 -3.18
N LEU A 72 -5.48 -11.99 -2.34
CA LEU A 72 -4.05 -12.01 -2.66
C LEU A 72 -3.46 -13.36 -2.25
N THR A 73 -3.01 -14.13 -3.25
CA THR A 73 -2.32 -15.40 -3.02
C THR A 73 -0.85 -15.13 -2.67
N GLN A 74 -0.41 -15.63 -1.51
CA GLN A 74 0.97 -15.59 -1.05
C GLN A 74 1.44 -17.02 -0.79
N PHE A 75 2.71 -17.30 -1.08
CA PHE A 75 3.34 -18.58 -0.80
C PHE A 75 4.26 -18.42 0.40
N ARG A 76 4.03 -19.21 1.44
CA ARG A 76 4.89 -19.23 2.63
C ARG A 76 5.61 -20.56 2.69
N GLY A 77 6.93 -20.54 2.45
CA GLY A 77 7.75 -21.73 2.64
C GLY A 77 7.70 -22.22 4.09
N ASP A 78 7.78 -23.53 4.26
CA ASP A 78 8.00 -24.11 5.60
C ASP A 78 9.36 -23.67 6.19
N ALA A 79 9.68 -24.12 7.40
CA ALA A 79 10.92 -23.70 8.06
C ALA A 79 12.17 -24.05 7.24
N GLU A 80 12.22 -25.24 6.63
CA GLU A 80 13.37 -25.69 5.85
C GLU A 80 13.48 -24.99 4.49
N THR A 81 12.35 -24.74 3.84
CA THR A 81 12.28 -24.04 2.55
C THR A 81 12.65 -22.57 2.72
N ARG A 82 12.22 -21.92 3.82
CA ARG A 82 12.59 -20.52 4.09
C ARG A 82 14.08 -20.30 4.27
N LYS A 83 14.83 -21.27 4.81
CA LYS A 83 16.30 -21.18 4.90
C LYS A 83 16.98 -21.08 3.53
N LYS A 84 16.33 -21.60 2.48
CA LYS A 84 16.81 -21.56 1.10
C LYS A 84 16.48 -20.25 0.38
N ILE A 85 15.55 -19.45 0.91
CA ILE A 85 15.18 -18.14 0.35
C ILE A 85 16.19 -17.11 0.86
N THR A 86 17.26 -16.92 0.09
CA THR A 86 18.30 -15.91 0.35
C THR A 86 18.18 -14.75 -0.65
N LYS A 87 18.91 -13.66 -0.42
CA LYS A 87 18.94 -12.50 -1.32
C LYS A 87 19.32 -12.87 -2.76
N ASP A 88 20.18 -13.87 -2.91
CA ASP A 88 20.74 -14.29 -4.20
C ASP A 88 20.04 -15.52 -4.79
N ALA A 89 19.05 -16.07 -4.07
CA ALA A 89 18.31 -17.24 -4.53
C ALA A 89 17.37 -16.86 -5.68
N THR A 90 17.65 -17.39 -6.88
CA THR A 90 16.81 -17.18 -8.07
C THR A 90 15.71 -18.25 -8.19
N ASN A 91 15.98 -19.46 -7.70
CA ASN A 91 15.05 -20.59 -7.74
C ASN A 91 15.11 -21.35 -6.41
N VAL A 92 13.95 -21.63 -5.82
CA VAL A 92 13.85 -22.40 -4.56
C VAL A 92 12.79 -23.48 -4.73
N THR A 93 13.19 -24.73 -4.49
CA THR A 93 12.28 -25.88 -4.47
C THR A 93 12.03 -26.32 -3.02
N GLY A 94 10.77 -26.52 -2.66
CA GLY A 94 10.36 -26.95 -1.33
C GLY A 94 8.84 -26.93 -1.12
N THR A 95 8.43 -27.10 0.13
CA THR A 95 7.02 -27.09 0.54
C THR A 95 6.57 -25.67 0.84
N PHE A 96 5.41 -25.30 0.32
CA PHE A 96 4.82 -23.98 0.51
C PHE A 96 3.35 -24.09 0.95
N ASP A 97 3.00 -23.31 1.97
CA ASP A 97 1.61 -23.01 2.29
C ASP A 97 1.08 -21.96 1.32
N ILE A 98 -0.14 -22.17 0.82
CA ILE A 98 -0.87 -21.18 0.04
C ILE A 98 -1.74 -20.34 0.98
N LEU A 99 -1.36 -19.09 1.19
CA LEU A 99 -2.12 -18.13 1.99
C LEU A 99 -2.97 -17.27 1.05
N ARG A 100 -4.29 -17.23 1.28
CA ARG A 100 -5.21 -16.36 0.54
C ARG A 100 -5.67 -15.21 1.42
N ARG A 101 -5.03 -14.05 1.25
CA ARG A 101 -5.33 -12.84 2.02
C ARG A 101 -6.55 -12.14 1.46
N GLN A 102 -7.45 -11.68 2.31
CA GLN A 102 -8.74 -11.10 1.91
C GLN A 102 -8.86 -9.62 2.26
N HIS A 103 -8.04 -9.14 3.20
CA HIS A 103 -8.00 -7.74 3.63
C HIS A 103 -6.59 -7.19 3.48
N GLY A 104 -6.48 -5.87 3.44
CA GLY A 104 -5.20 -5.19 3.43
C GLY A 104 -5.23 -3.85 4.14
N VAL A 105 -4.04 -3.42 4.54
CA VAL A 105 -3.75 -2.05 4.98
C VAL A 105 -2.59 -1.52 4.14
N CYS A 106 -2.67 -0.27 3.74
CA CYS A 106 -1.58 0.49 3.15
C CYS A 106 -1.37 1.77 3.95
N MET A 107 -0.11 2.13 4.17
CA MET A 107 0.29 3.30 4.95
C MET A 107 1.29 4.11 4.13
N LEU A 108 1.00 5.39 3.93
CA LEU A 108 1.97 6.33 3.40
C LEU A 108 2.85 6.79 4.56
N MET A 109 4.14 6.53 4.46
CA MET A 109 5.14 6.89 5.45
C MET A 109 6.13 7.92 4.89
N GLU A 110 6.61 8.84 5.72
CA GLU A 110 7.77 9.66 5.37
C GLU A 110 9.00 8.77 5.18
N ASN A 111 9.81 9.07 4.16
CA ASN A 111 11.00 8.31 3.80
C ASN A 111 12.09 8.46 4.88
N GLU A 112 12.00 7.70 5.95
CA GLU A 112 13.11 7.38 6.85
C GLU A 112 13.08 5.89 7.23
N GLY A 113 13.88 5.11 6.51
CA GLY A 113 14.63 3.98 7.06
C GLY A 113 13.88 2.71 7.45
N SER A 114 13.71 1.81 6.48
CA SER A 114 13.97 0.38 6.67
C SER A 114 14.68 -0.17 5.45
#